data_AF-A0A7Z8VSS1-F1
#
_entry.id   AF-A0A7Z8VSS1-F1
#
_cell.length_a   1.000
_cell.length_b   1.000
_cell.length_c   1.000
_cell.angle_alpha   90.00
_cell.angle_beta   90.00
_cell.angle_gamma   90.00
#
_symmetry.space_group_name_H-M   'P 1'
#
loop_
_entity.id
_entity.type
_entity.pdbx_description
1 polymer ?
#
loop_
_entity_poly.entity_id
_entity_poly.type
_entity_poly.pdbx_seq_one_letter_code
_entity_poly.pdbx_strand_id
1 'polypeptide(L)'
;MDTKISQINPGERGRLSDLIKHFGVEASYDELLNAPSIKGVPGGGNDMEGLIAYSKSVCRAYEISRTIVDEQLESIVKGNVINPVRDWLSGIERSKTNNPVHELVDNLPVEDKEWVKVALYRWLIQCCAAADMSKHEGKHPNSVYKYENVLVLGGDNGLHKSSFIKYLLPTELHKYIRESAQFDAKDSDSMLNILRCWIPEIVDLGPALKGKGLPALKVFLAKEVDEIRLTYSRTSTIMRRHVSCMASVEGEYPPKGTKWDRRFLPVIAKDSLDYPRVANFDYTDLWAFIWREYTHGGCRGG
;
A
#
# COMPACT_ATOMS: atom_id res chain seq x y z
N MET A 1 -48.61 4.86 -7.57
CA MET A 1 -47.38 5.31 -8.25
C MET A 1 -46.26 4.55 -7.56
N ASP A 2 -45.99 3.33 -8.02
CA ASP A 2 -44.95 2.47 -7.47
C ASP A 2 -43.93 2.19 -8.55
N THR A 3 -42.75 2.78 -8.39
CA THR A 3 -41.60 2.58 -9.26
C THR A 3 -41.05 1.19 -8.99
N LYS A 4 -41.39 0.23 -9.87
CA LYS A 4 -40.81 -1.12 -9.88
C LYS A 4 -39.30 -1.02 -10.06
N ILE A 5 -38.55 -1.30 -9.00
CA ILE A 5 -37.16 -1.74 -9.10
C ILE A 5 -37.21 -3.10 -9.80
N SER A 6 -36.80 -3.14 -11.07
CA SER A 6 -36.65 -4.39 -11.82
C SER A 6 -35.59 -5.25 -11.14
N GLN A 7 -36.03 -6.39 -10.61
CA GLN A 7 -35.13 -7.42 -10.11
C GLN A 7 -34.29 -7.95 -11.28
N ILE A 8 -33.01 -7.62 -11.28
CA ILE A 8 -32.01 -8.16 -12.20
C ILE A 8 -31.85 -9.65 -11.89
N ASN A 9 -31.93 -10.52 -12.89
CA ASN A 9 -31.79 -11.96 -12.71
C ASN A 9 -30.33 -12.32 -12.33
N PRO A 10 -30.09 -13.14 -11.28
CA PRO A 10 -28.74 -13.59 -10.89
C PRO A 10 -27.92 -14.21 -12.03
N GLY A 11 -28.59 -14.79 -13.04
CA GLY A 11 -27.95 -15.38 -14.22
C GLY A 11 -27.30 -14.36 -15.17
N GLU A 12 -27.78 -13.12 -15.23
CA GLU A 12 -27.24 -12.12 -16.18
C GLU A 12 -25.93 -11.50 -15.68
N ARG A 13 -25.76 -11.34 -14.36
CA ARG A 13 -24.48 -10.91 -13.74
C ARG A 13 -23.37 -11.90 -14.04
N GLY A 14 -23.65 -13.21 -13.88
CA GLY A 14 -22.73 -14.28 -14.23
C GLY A 14 -22.35 -14.21 -15.71
N ARG A 15 -23.34 -14.08 -16.59
CA ARG A 15 -23.12 -13.93 -18.04
C ARG A 15 -22.23 -12.74 -18.40
N LEU A 16 -22.41 -11.56 -17.80
CA LEU A 16 -21.54 -10.41 -18.07
C LEU A 16 -20.09 -10.68 -17.63
N SER A 17 -19.90 -11.24 -16.44
CA SER A 17 -18.57 -11.62 -15.94
C SER A 17 -17.88 -12.64 -16.86
N ASP A 18 -18.60 -13.69 -17.25
CA ASP A 18 -18.08 -14.75 -18.11
C ASP A 18 -17.77 -14.23 -19.51
N LEU A 19 -18.60 -13.31 -20.03
CA LEU A 19 -18.43 -12.69 -21.34
C LEU A 19 -17.20 -11.79 -21.39
N ILE A 20 -16.99 -10.93 -20.38
CA ILE A 20 -15.80 -10.08 -20.30
C ILE A 20 -14.52 -10.93 -20.23
N LYS A 21 -14.54 -12.00 -19.41
CA LYS A 21 -13.43 -12.95 -19.32
C LYS A 21 -13.18 -13.72 -20.62
N HIS A 22 -14.25 -14.10 -21.34
CA HIS A 22 -14.14 -14.77 -22.64
C HIS A 22 -13.34 -13.95 -23.65
N PHE A 23 -13.42 -12.61 -23.58
CA PHE A 23 -12.64 -11.70 -24.42
C PHE A 23 -11.25 -11.36 -23.87
N GLY A 24 -10.77 -12.05 -22.84
CA GLY A 24 -9.44 -11.86 -22.27
C GLY A 24 -9.28 -10.58 -21.46
N VAL A 25 -10.39 -9.96 -21.05
CA VAL A 25 -10.36 -8.77 -20.19
C VAL A 25 -10.26 -9.22 -18.73
N GLU A 26 -9.20 -8.77 -18.07
CA GLU A 26 -9.01 -8.94 -16.63
C GLU A 26 -9.44 -7.66 -15.93
N ALA A 27 -10.47 -7.76 -15.08
CA ALA A 27 -10.93 -6.64 -14.28
C ALA A 27 -11.03 -7.05 -12.81
N SER A 28 -10.34 -6.30 -11.96
CA SER A 28 -10.23 -6.56 -10.52
C SER A 28 -10.16 -5.24 -9.75
N TYR A 29 -10.34 -5.29 -8.44
CA TYR A 29 -10.14 -4.15 -7.55
C TYR A 29 -8.87 -4.34 -6.73
N ASP A 30 -7.92 -3.43 -6.90
CA ASP A 30 -6.68 -3.42 -6.11
C ASP A 30 -6.95 -2.76 -4.76
N GLU A 31 -6.88 -3.54 -3.69
CA GLU A 31 -7.24 -3.05 -2.34
C GLU A 31 -6.22 -2.11 -1.71
N LEU A 32 -4.96 -2.07 -2.22
CA LEU A 32 -3.93 -1.16 -1.73
C LEU A 32 -3.90 0.16 -2.53
N LEU A 33 -4.27 0.11 -3.82
CA LEU A 33 -4.39 1.32 -4.64
C LEU A 33 -5.78 1.94 -4.58
N ASN A 34 -6.76 1.25 -3.97
CA ASN A 34 -8.17 1.65 -3.93
C ASN A 34 -8.70 2.05 -5.31
N ALA A 35 -8.38 1.23 -6.31
CA ALA A 35 -8.64 1.51 -7.71
C ALA A 35 -8.89 0.22 -8.50
N PRO A 36 -9.70 0.27 -9.57
CA PRO A 36 -9.77 -0.81 -10.55
C PRO A 36 -8.39 -1.11 -11.14
N SER A 37 -8.06 -2.39 -11.25
CA SER A 37 -6.97 -2.89 -12.09
C SER A 37 -7.60 -3.61 -13.28
N ILE A 38 -7.46 -2.99 -14.46
CA ILE A 38 -8.09 -3.41 -15.71
C ILE A 38 -6.98 -3.67 -16.73
N LYS A 39 -7.05 -4.80 -17.43
CA LYS A 39 -6.11 -5.17 -18.48
C LYS A 39 -6.84 -5.88 -19.61
N GLY A 40 -6.26 -5.80 -20.82
CA GLY A 40 -6.71 -6.58 -21.96
C GLY A 40 -7.94 -6.02 -22.67
N VAL A 41 -8.34 -4.77 -22.42
CA VAL A 41 -9.47 -4.14 -23.14
C VAL A 41 -9.10 -3.95 -24.62
N PRO A 42 -9.82 -4.57 -25.57
CA PRO A 42 -9.54 -4.41 -27.00
C PRO A 42 -9.70 -2.96 -27.47
N GLY A 43 -8.69 -2.46 -28.19
CA GLY A 43 -8.64 -1.07 -28.65
C GLY A 43 -8.02 -0.07 -27.66
N GLY A 44 -7.57 -0.53 -26.49
CA GLY A 44 -7.02 0.33 -25.43
C GLY A 44 -8.10 0.84 -24.47
N GLY A 45 -7.70 1.63 -23.47
CA GLY A 45 -8.61 2.10 -22.41
C GLY A 45 -8.70 1.13 -21.23
N ASN A 46 -7.56 0.84 -20.60
CA ASN A 46 -7.45 0.00 -19.40
C ASN A 46 -7.87 0.76 -18.13
N ASP A 47 -9.01 1.45 -18.21
CA ASP A 47 -9.66 2.18 -17.13
C ASP A 47 -11.16 1.83 -17.11
N MET A 48 -11.88 2.38 -16.13
CA MET A 48 -13.29 2.04 -15.93
C MET A 48 -14.17 2.55 -17.08
N GLU A 49 -13.83 3.69 -17.69
CA GLU A 49 -14.62 4.26 -18.79
C GLU A 49 -14.47 3.41 -20.06
N GLY A 50 -13.24 3.03 -20.40
CA GLY A 50 -12.92 2.11 -21.49
C GLY A 50 -13.58 0.74 -21.29
N LEU A 51 -13.52 0.18 -20.08
CA LEU A 51 -14.19 -1.07 -19.76
C LEU A 51 -15.71 -0.99 -19.91
N ILE A 52 -16.35 0.11 -19.47
CA ILE A 52 -17.79 0.34 -19.66
C ILE A 52 -18.13 0.40 -21.15
N ALA A 53 -17.39 1.20 -21.91
CA ALA A 53 -17.63 1.38 -23.34
C ALA A 53 -17.49 0.05 -24.10
N TYR A 54 -16.42 -0.70 -23.82
CA TYR A 54 -16.19 -2.02 -24.41
C TYR A 54 -17.29 -3.01 -24.02
N SER A 55 -17.61 -3.12 -22.73
CA SER A 55 -18.64 -4.04 -22.24
C SER A 55 -20.01 -3.75 -22.87
N LYS A 56 -20.38 -2.48 -23.06
CA LYS A 56 -21.63 -2.10 -23.76
C LYS A 56 -21.62 -2.50 -25.23
N SER A 57 -20.47 -2.42 -25.90
CA SER A 57 -20.30 -2.88 -27.28
C SER A 57 -20.49 -4.39 -27.38
N VAL A 58 -19.85 -5.15 -26.49
CA VAL A 58 -19.97 -6.61 -26.43
C VAL A 58 -21.41 -7.03 -26.11
N CYS A 59 -22.06 -6.42 -25.11
CA CYS A 59 -23.46 -6.72 -24.81
C CYS A 59 -24.37 -6.54 -26.03
N ARG A 60 -24.14 -5.50 -26.85
CA ARG A 60 -24.88 -5.29 -28.10
C ARG A 60 -24.69 -6.43 -29.10
N ALA A 61 -23.48 -6.97 -29.24
CA ALA A 61 -23.19 -8.07 -30.16
C ALA A 61 -23.82 -9.40 -29.74
N TYR A 62 -24.07 -9.60 -28.44
CA TYR A 62 -24.64 -10.82 -27.86
C TYR A 62 -26.10 -10.66 -27.43
N GLU A 63 -26.77 -9.59 -27.86
CA GLU A 63 -28.18 -9.29 -27.52
C GLU A 63 -28.45 -9.23 -26.00
N ILE A 64 -27.45 -8.86 -25.21
CA ILE A 64 -27.56 -8.63 -23.77
C ILE A 64 -27.92 -7.17 -23.53
N SER A 65 -28.79 -6.91 -22.56
CA SER A 65 -29.15 -5.54 -22.15
C SER A 65 -27.90 -4.75 -21.74
N ARG A 66 -27.73 -3.53 -22.27
CA ARG A 66 -26.59 -2.66 -21.91
C ARG A 66 -26.71 -2.07 -20.51
N THR A 67 -27.93 -2.00 -19.97
CA THR A 67 -28.20 -1.48 -18.61
C THR A 67 -27.45 -2.29 -17.55
N ILE A 68 -27.25 -3.59 -17.77
CA ILE A 68 -26.52 -4.43 -16.83
C ILE A 68 -25.06 -4.00 -16.64
N VAL A 69 -24.45 -3.38 -17.64
CA VAL A 69 -23.08 -2.84 -17.53
C VAL A 69 -23.07 -1.70 -16.52
N ASP A 70 -24.01 -0.77 -16.63
CA ASP A 70 -24.12 0.39 -15.74
C ASP A 70 -24.50 -0.02 -14.31
N GLU A 71 -25.25 -1.11 -14.15
CA GLU A 71 -25.75 -1.57 -12.85
C GLU A 71 -24.80 -2.54 -12.13
N GLN A 72 -24.07 -3.40 -12.84
CA GLN A 72 -23.36 -4.53 -12.25
C GLN A 72 -21.85 -4.51 -12.44
N LEU A 73 -21.31 -3.82 -13.46
CA LEU A 73 -19.88 -3.91 -13.78
C LEU A 73 -19.00 -3.50 -12.59
N GLU A 74 -19.33 -2.41 -11.91
CA GLU A 74 -18.59 -1.97 -10.72
C GLU A 74 -18.62 -3.03 -9.61
N SER A 75 -19.76 -3.67 -9.38
CA SER A 75 -19.91 -4.74 -8.39
C SER A 75 -19.14 -6.00 -8.78
N ILE A 76 -19.04 -6.32 -10.08
CA ILE A 76 -18.22 -7.43 -10.59
C ILE A 76 -16.74 -7.14 -10.33
N VAL A 77 -16.26 -5.95 -10.68
CA VAL A 77 -14.86 -5.55 -10.45
C VAL A 77 -14.52 -5.54 -8.95
N LYS A 78 -15.37 -4.93 -8.11
CA LYS A 78 -15.21 -4.91 -6.65
C LYS A 78 -15.34 -6.29 -6.01
N GLY A 79 -16.04 -7.23 -6.66
CA GLY A 79 -16.12 -8.62 -6.22
C GLY A 79 -14.84 -9.42 -6.46
N ASN A 80 -13.97 -8.95 -7.36
CA ASN A 80 -12.69 -9.57 -7.68
C ASN A 80 -11.53 -8.75 -7.06
N VAL A 81 -11.36 -8.85 -5.74
CA VAL A 81 -10.32 -8.10 -5.02
C VAL A 81 -8.96 -8.79 -5.15
N ILE A 82 -7.93 -8.01 -5.47
CA ILE A 82 -6.54 -8.46 -5.53
C ILE A 82 -5.66 -7.68 -4.54
N ASN A 83 -4.57 -8.31 -4.09
CA ASN A 83 -3.54 -7.66 -3.29
C ASN A 83 -2.15 -8.15 -3.70
N PRO A 84 -1.58 -7.60 -4.79
CA PRO A 84 -0.33 -8.11 -5.35
C PRO A 84 0.86 -8.05 -4.38
N VAL A 85 0.88 -7.11 -3.44
CA VAL A 85 1.94 -7.04 -2.42
C VAL A 85 1.82 -8.20 -1.43
N ARG A 86 0.62 -8.46 -0.88
CA ARG A 86 0.41 -9.61 0.01
C ARG A 86 0.66 -10.93 -0.71
N ASP A 87 0.16 -11.06 -1.94
CA ASP A 87 0.31 -12.27 -2.74
C ASP A 87 1.80 -12.54 -3.04
N TRP A 88 2.60 -11.50 -3.29
CA TRP A 88 4.06 -11.62 -3.39
C TRP A 88 4.72 -12.00 -2.06
N LEU A 89 4.42 -11.27 -0.97
CA LEU A 89 5.00 -11.53 0.36
C LEU A 89 4.73 -12.96 0.86
N SER A 90 3.54 -13.49 0.57
CA SER A 90 3.15 -14.84 0.96
C SER A 90 3.71 -15.94 0.05
N GLY A 91 4.15 -15.60 -1.17
CA GLY A 91 4.69 -16.55 -2.15
C GLY A 91 6.22 -16.65 -2.18
N ILE A 92 6.94 -15.79 -1.44
CA ILE A 92 8.40 -15.80 -1.39
C ILE A 92 8.93 -16.67 -0.24
N GLU A 93 10.06 -17.33 -0.48
CA GLU A 93 10.71 -18.21 0.50
C GLU A 93 12.11 -17.71 0.87
N ARG A 94 12.58 -18.12 2.05
CA ARG A 94 13.93 -17.81 2.54
C ARG A 94 14.96 -18.55 1.70
N SER A 95 16.00 -17.83 1.28
CA SER A 95 17.15 -18.38 0.57
C SER A 95 18.36 -18.56 1.50
N LYS A 96 18.43 -17.80 2.60
CA LYS A 96 19.57 -17.80 3.54
C LYS A 96 19.18 -18.12 4.99
N THR A 97 20.18 -18.34 5.84
CA THR A 97 20.02 -18.60 7.29
C THR A 97 20.35 -17.42 8.18
N ASN A 98 21.20 -16.49 7.72
CA ASN A 98 21.57 -15.28 8.46
C ASN A 98 20.41 -14.28 8.55
N ASN A 99 20.47 -13.33 9.50
CA ASN A 99 19.48 -12.27 9.58
C ASN A 99 19.73 -11.21 8.48
N PRO A 100 18.83 -11.07 7.49
CA PRO A 100 19.04 -10.17 6.36
C PRO A 100 18.91 -8.70 6.74
N VAL A 101 18.21 -8.37 7.83
CA VAL A 101 18.17 -6.98 8.34
C VAL A 101 19.55 -6.58 8.85
N HIS A 102 20.23 -7.50 9.54
CA HIS A 102 21.58 -7.23 10.02
C HIS A 102 22.54 -7.09 8.84
N GLU A 103 22.49 -8.01 7.86
CA GLU A 103 23.28 -7.93 6.62
C GLU A 103 23.08 -6.60 5.90
N LEU A 104 21.82 -6.15 5.74
CA LEU A 104 21.50 -4.88 5.12
C LEU A 104 22.12 -3.70 5.90
N VAL A 105 21.84 -3.60 7.20
CA VAL A 105 22.26 -2.46 8.02
C VAL A 105 23.78 -2.40 8.21
N ASP A 106 24.44 -3.55 8.33
CA ASP A 106 25.89 -3.63 8.49
C ASP A 106 26.63 -3.10 7.26
N ASN A 107 25.98 -3.06 6.09
CA ASN A 107 26.53 -2.50 4.86
C ASN A 107 26.01 -1.10 4.49
N LEU A 108 25.03 -0.57 5.22
CA LEU A 108 24.54 0.79 4.98
C LEU A 108 25.46 1.85 5.62
N PRO A 109 25.70 3.00 4.95
CA PRO A 109 26.46 4.11 5.48
C PRO A 109 25.59 4.97 6.42
N VAL A 110 25.18 4.40 7.55
CA VAL A 110 24.26 5.05 8.51
C VAL A 110 24.90 5.19 9.89
N GLU A 111 24.39 6.15 10.66
CA GLU A 111 24.69 6.28 12.08
C GLU A 111 23.99 5.20 12.91
N ASP A 112 24.59 4.86 14.06
CA ASP A 112 24.02 3.94 15.06
C ASP A 112 23.36 2.69 14.47
N LYS A 113 24.19 1.79 13.90
CA LYS A 113 23.72 0.57 13.25
C LYS A 113 22.84 -0.31 14.15
N GLU A 114 23.08 -0.32 15.46
CA GLU A 114 22.27 -1.11 16.39
C GLU A 114 20.86 -0.54 16.51
N TRP A 115 20.73 0.79 16.60
CA TRP A 115 19.43 1.44 16.50
C TRP A 115 18.76 1.19 15.14
N VAL A 116 19.50 1.31 14.03
CA VAL A 116 18.92 1.13 12.68
C VAL A 116 18.41 -0.30 12.47
N LYS A 117 19.08 -1.32 13.03
CA LYS A 117 18.57 -2.71 13.03
C LYS A 117 17.19 -2.79 13.69
N VAL A 118 17.01 -2.15 14.84
CA VAL A 118 15.72 -2.11 15.55
C VAL A 118 14.66 -1.32 14.76
N ALA A 119 15.03 -0.13 14.27
CA ALA A 119 14.16 0.77 13.54
C ALA A 119 13.62 0.12 12.26
N LEU A 120 14.51 -0.41 11.41
CA LEU A 120 14.13 -1.08 10.16
C LEU A 120 13.36 -2.36 10.44
N TYR A 121 13.79 -3.21 11.37
CA TYR A 121 13.06 -4.44 11.69
C TYR A 121 11.61 -4.14 12.08
N ARG A 122 11.41 -3.19 13.01
CA ARG A 122 10.08 -2.79 13.48
C ARG A 122 9.22 -2.20 12.37
N TRP A 123 9.79 -1.35 11.53
CA TRP A 123 9.07 -0.72 10.42
C TRP A 123 8.73 -1.72 9.31
N LEU A 124 9.64 -2.64 8.97
CA LEU A 124 9.41 -3.68 7.96
C LEU A 124 8.29 -4.64 8.39
N ILE A 125 8.25 -5.06 9.65
CA ILE A 125 7.13 -5.86 10.19
C ILE A 125 5.81 -5.10 10.05
N GLN A 126 5.81 -3.80 10.32
CA GLN A 126 4.63 -2.96 10.12
C GLN A 126 4.23 -2.87 8.64
N CYS A 127 5.19 -2.81 7.72
CA CYS A 127 4.89 -2.85 6.28
C CYS A 127 4.20 -4.17 5.90
N CYS A 128 4.69 -5.32 6.37
CA CYS A 128 4.01 -6.61 6.16
C CYS A 128 2.58 -6.61 6.73
N ALA A 129 2.41 -6.09 7.96
CA ALA A 129 1.09 -5.98 8.58
C ALA A 129 0.13 -5.08 7.78
N ALA A 130 0.66 -3.99 7.23
CA ALA A 130 -0.09 -3.05 6.40
C ALA A 130 -0.50 -3.65 5.06
N ALA A 131 0.41 -4.34 4.37
CA ALA A 131 0.11 -5.05 3.13
C ALA A 131 -0.96 -6.14 3.32
N ASP A 132 -0.86 -6.90 4.42
CA ASP A 132 -1.82 -7.94 4.77
C ASP A 132 -3.16 -7.38 5.31
N MET A 133 -3.19 -6.11 5.71
CA MET A 133 -4.31 -5.48 6.41
C MET A 133 -4.72 -6.26 7.69
N SER A 134 -3.74 -6.93 8.32
CA SER A 134 -3.91 -7.81 9.49
C SER A 134 -5.01 -8.86 9.32
N LYS A 135 -5.04 -9.51 8.14
CA LYS A 135 -6.00 -10.54 7.76
C LYS A 135 -5.50 -11.96 8.02
N HIS A 136 -4.19 -12.18 8.20
CA HIS A 136 -3.63 -13.51 8.45
C HIS A 136 -4.22 -14.18 9.71
N GLU A 137 -4.24 -15.51 9.66
CA GLU A 137 -4.66 -16.38 10.75
C GLU A 137 -3.57 -16.50 11.82
N GLY A 138 -3.94 -16.88 13.05
CA GLY A 138 -2.97 -17.07 14.14
C GLY A 138 -2.46 -15.78 14.80
N LYS A 139 -3.02 -14.62 14.45
CA LYS A 139 -2.73 -13.35 15.12
C LYS A 139 -3.07 -13.41 16.62
N HIS A 140 -2.25 -12.75 17.43
CA HIS A 140 -2.52 -12.59 18.85
C HIS A 140 -3.88 -11.90 19.07
N PRO A 141 -4.74 -12.35 20.00
CA PRO A 141 -6.09 -11.79 20.19
C PRO A 141 -6.14 -10.27 20.41
N ASN A 142 -5.08 -9.71 21.01
CA ASN A 142 -4.94 -8.27 21.26
C ASN A 142 -4.24 -7.51 20.13
N SER A 143 -4.02 -8.12 18.96
CA SER A 143 -3.40 -7.43 17.82
C SER A 143 -4.35 -6.36 17.29
N VAL A 144 -3.86 -5.13 17.19
CA VAL A 144 -4.60 -3.99 16.63
C VAL A 144 -3.98 -3.64 15.28
N TYR A 145 -4.82 -3.39 14.27
CA TYR A 145 -4.40 -3.03 12.92
C TYR A 145 -4.07 -1.53 12.82
N LYS A 146 -3.08 -1.12 13.61
CA LYS A 146 -2.64 0.27 13.78
C LYS A 146 -1.15 0.40 13.49
N TYR A 147 -0.80 1.22 12.51
CA TYR A 147 0.56 1.31 11.96
C TYR A 147 1.16 2.69 12.25
N GLU A 148 1.51 2.91 13.52
CA GLU A 148 1.90 4.25 13.99
C GLU A 148 3.34 4.65 13.66
N ASN A 149 4.21 3.69 13.35
CA ASN A 149 5.63 3.99 13.20
C ASN A 149 5.92 4.56 11.83
N VAL A 150 6.77 5.59 11.75
CA VAL A 150 7.18 6.24 10.51
C VAL A 150 8.69 6.11 10.40
N LEU A 151 9.20 5.44 9.37
CA LEU A 151 10.63 5.44 9.08
C LEU A 151 11.04 6.84 8.61
N VAL A 152 12.03 7.46 9.23
CA VAL A 152 12.53 8.77 8.81
C VAL A 152 13.95 8.61 8.30
N LEU A 153 14.16 8.86 7.02
CA LEU A 153 15.49 8.87 6.41
C LEU A 153 16.04 10.30 6.44
N GLY A 154 17.04 10.53 7.29
CA GLY A 154 17.78 11.78 7.41
C GLY A 154 19.14 11.71 6.70
N GLY A 155 19.82 12.85 6.61
CA GLY A 155 21.11 13.03 5.95
C GLY A 155 21.03 14.06 4.82
N ASP A 156 22.15 14.27 4.14
CA ASP A 156 22.25 15.23 3.05
C ASP A 156 21.28 14.93 1.90
N ASN A 157 21.05 15.91 1.04
CA ASN A 157 20.26 15.72 -0.18
C ASN A 157 21.04 14.87 -1.19
N GLY A 158 20.33 14.10 -2.01
CA GLY A 158 20.94 13.25 -3.04
C GLY A 158 21.41 11.87 -2.56
N LEU A 159 21.25 11.50 -1.29
CA LEU A 159 21.66 10.19 -0.76
C LEU A 159 20.71 9.01 -1.10
N HIS A 160 19.90 9.14 -2.15
CA HIS A 160 18.93 8.11 -2.57
C HIS A 160 17.91 7.66 -1.50
N LYS A 161 17.54 8.55 -0.58
CA LYS A 161 16.60 8.26 0.54
C LYS A 161 15.26 7.70 0.07
N SER A 162 14.57 8.36 -0.87
CA SER A 162 13.29 7.88 -1.41
C SER A 162 13.45 6.59 -2.21
N SER A 163 14.52 6.49 -3.01
CA SER A 163 14.80 5.32 -3.85
C SER A 163 15.21 4.08 -3.06
N PHE A 164 15.77 4.23 -1.86
CA PHE A 164 16.21 3.14 -1.00
C PHE A 164 15.12 2.09 -0.81
N ILE A 165 13.88 2.50 -0.53
CA ILE A 165 12.76 1.56 -0.35
C ILE A 165 12.41 0.83 -1.64
N LYS A 166 12.50 1.50 -2.80
CA LYS A 166 12.31 0.84 -4.10
C LYS A 166 13.41 -0.20 -4.38
N TYR A 167 14.63 0.02 -3.93
CA TYR A 167 15.72 -0.96 -4.07
C TYR A 167 15.53 -2.22 -3.21
N LEU A 168 14.62 -2.17 -2.24
CA LEU A 168 14.22 -3.34 -1.45
C LEU A 168 13.02 -4.07 -2.07
N LEU A 169 12.58 -3.72 -3.27
CA LEU A 169 11.35 -4.26 -3.86
C LEU A 169 11.53 -4.63 -5.33
N PRO A 170 10.82 -5.66 -5.82
CA PRO A 170 10.74 -5.93 -7.25
C PRO A 170 10.06 -4.75 -7.97
N THR A 171 10.47 -4.49 -9.21
CA THR A 171 10.04 -3.32 -9.99
C THR A 171 8.52 -3.26 -10.17
N GLU A 172 7.86 -4.40 -10.28
CA GLU A 172 6.40 -4.51 -10.43
C GLU A 172 5.63 -3.94 -9.24
N LEU A 173 6.25 -3.91 -8.06
CA LEU A 173 5.67 -3.39 -6.83
C LEU A 173 6.01 -1.92 -6.55
N HIS A 174 6.87 -1.28 -7.35
CA HIS A 174 7.24 0.13 -7.15
C HIS A 174 6.04 1.07 -7.23
N LYS A 175 4.98 0.70 -7.97
CA LYS A 175 3.72 1.46 -8.06
C LYS A 175 2.95 1.56 -6.73
N TYR A 176 3.25 0.70 -5.75
CA TYR A 176 2.68 0.77 -4.40
C TYR A 176 3.48 1.68 -3.47
N ILE A 177 4.56 2.30 -3.96
CA ILE A 177 5.30 3.32 -3.24
C ILE A 177 4.87 4.69 -3.77
N ARG A 178 4.41 5.57 -2.89
CA ARG A 178 4.05 6.94 -3.24
C ARG A 178 5.14 7.88 -2.77
N GLU A 179 5.97 8.33 -3.69
CA GLU A 179 6.91 9.42 -3.42
C GLU A 179 6.15 10.75 -3.33
N SER A 180 6.68 11.68 -2.53
CA SER A 180 6.18 13.06 -2.46
C SER A 180 4.70 13.21 -2.04
N ALA A 181 4.24 12.42 -1.08
CA ALA A 181 2.90 12.56 -0.52
C ALA A 181 2.84 13.73 0.48
N GLN A 182 2.10 14.79 0.15
CA GLN A 182 1.83 15.86 1.10
C GLN A 182 0.78 15.40 2.11
N PHE A 183 1.02 15.67 3.40
CA PHE A 183 0.07 15.37 4.47
C PHE A 183 -0.72 16.63 4.87
N ASP A 184 -2.00 16.67 4.54
CA ASP A 184 -2.96 17.60 5.13
C ASP A 184 -4.22 16.84 5.56
N ALA A 185 -4.42 16.74 6.88
CA ALA A 185 -5.56 16.04 7.47
C ALA A 185 -6.93 16.65 7.12
N LYS A 186 -6.97 17.87 6.58
CA LYS A 186 -8.22 18.55 6.17
C LYS A 186 -8.52 18.43 4.68
N ASP A 187 -7.54 18.03 3.88
CA ASP A 187 -7.69 17.88 2.44
C ASP A 187 -7.97 16.41 2.10
N SER A 188 -9.16 16.15 1.58
CA SER A 188 -9.57 14.81 1.17
C SER A 188 -8.71 14.24 0.04
N ASP A 189 -8.18 15.08 -0.84
CA ASP A 189 -7.39 14.63 -1.98
C ASP A 189 -5.97 14.23 -1.53
N SER A 190 -5.34 15.04 -0.68
CA SER A 190 -4.11 14.67 0.05
C SER A 190 -4.26 13.33 0.77
N MET A 191 -5.34 13.16 1.55
CA MET A 191 -5.58 11.92 2.28
C MET A 191 -5.81 10.73 1.34
N LEU A 192 -6.58 10.92 0.27
CA LEU A 192 -6.80 9.88 -0.73
C LEU A 192 -5.48 9.47 -1.41
N ASN A 193 -4.62 10.44 -1.76
CA ASN A 193 -3.32 10.15 -2.36
C ASN A 193 -2.42 9.30 -1.45
N ILE A 194 -2.40 9.61 -0.14
CA ILE A 194 -1.70 8.81 0.87
C ILE A 194 -2.28 7.39 0.96
N LEU A 195 -3.61 7.25 0.91
CA LEU A 195 -4.32 5.98 1.02
C LEU A 195 -4.40 5.18 -0.29
N ARG A 196 -3.77 5.62 -1.38
CA ARG A 196 -3.70 4.90 -2.67
C ARG A 196 -2.29 4.35 -2.92
N CYS A 197 -1.73 3.71 -1.90
CA CYS A 197 -0.43 3.06 -1.95
C CYS A 197 -0.22 2.15 -0.72
N TRP A 198 0.88 1.41 -0.68
CA TRP A 198 1.32 0.66 0.49
C TRP A 198 2.25 1.49 1.39
N ILE A 199 3.21 2.21 0.78
CA ILE A 199 4.20 3.02 1.49
C ILE A 199 4.19 4.44 0.93
N PRO A 200 3.53 5.37 1.63
CA PRO A 200 3.63 6.80 1.31
C PRO A 200 4.86 7.42 1.96
N GLU A 201 5.62 8.17 1.18
CA GLU A 201 6.64 9.08 1.66
C GLU A 201 6.03 10.44 1.95
N ILE A 202 5.90 10.75 3.24
CA ILE A 202 5.44 12.06 3.70
C ILE A 202 6.56 13.07 3.50
N VAL A 203 6.32 14.05 2.63
CA VAL A 203 7.21 15.21 2.44
C VAL A 203 6.91 16.32 3.44
N ASP A 204 7.85 17.24 3.59
CA ASP A 204 7.72 18.42 4.46
C ASP A 204 7.33 18.06 5.90
N LEU A 205 8.08 17.14 6.50
CA LEU A 205 7.81 16.66 7.86
C LEU A 205 7.91 17.80 8.90
N GLY A 206 8.65 18.87 8.62
CA GLY A 206 8.83 20.02 9.52
C GLY A 206 7.51 20.63 10.01
N PRO A 207 6.65 21.16 9.12
CA PRO A 207 5.29 21.58 9.45
C PRO A 207 4.47 20.53 10.20
N ALA A 208 4.53 19.26 9.77
CA ALA A 208 3.78 18.16 10.39
C ALA A 208 4.22 17.86 11.83
N LEU A 209 5.42 18.28 12.24
CA LEU A 209 5.95 18.12 13.60
C LEU A 209 5.81 19.38 14.48
N LYS A 210 5.20 20.45 13.98
CA LYS A 210 4.99 21.72 14.71
C LYS A 210 3.53 21.94 15.06
N GLY A 211 3.30 22.72 16.13
CA GLY A 211 1.98 23.26 16.49
C GLY A 211 0.85 22.23 16.45
N LYS A 212 -0.16 22.51 15.61
CA LYS A 212 -1.34 21.65 15.41
C LYS A 212 -1.10 20.48 14.44
N GLY A 213 0.01 20.48 13.68
CA GLY A 213 0.36 19.41 12.75
C GLY A 213 0.64 18.08 13.45
N LEU A 214 1.43 18.10 14.53
CA LEU A 214 1.82 16.88 15.24
C LEU A 214 0.62 16.12 15.85
N PRO A 215 -0.33 16.79 16.54
CA PRO A 215 -1.56 16.13 16.95
C PRO A 215 -2.36 15.53 15.79
N ALA A 216 -2.50 16.23 14.67
CA ALA A 216 -3.24 15.74 13.51
C ALA A 216 -2.58 14.50 12.89
N LEU A 217 -1.25 14.52 12.75
CA LEU A 217 -0.49 13.38 12.23
C LEU A 217 -0.59 12.17 13.18
N LYS A 218 -0.53 12.37 14.49
CA LYS A 218 -0.74 11.29 15.48
C LYS A 218 -2.13 10.67 15.36
N VAL A 219 -3.17 11.48 15.20
CA VAL A 219 -4.53 11.00 14.99
C VAL A 219 -4.61 10.18 13.70
N PHE A 220 -4.01 10.67 12.61
CA PHE A 220 -3.95 9.93 11.34
C PHE A 220 -3.23 8.59 11.47
N LEU A 221 -2.03 8.57 12.04
CA LEU A 221 -1.22 7.36 12.26
C LEU A 221 -1.90 6.37 13.20
N ALA A 222 -2.79 6.87 14.07
CA ALA A 222 -3.50 6.08 15.04
C ALA A 222 -4.81 5.45 14.54
N LYS A 223 -5.24 5.74 13.31
CA LYS A 223 -6.44 5.13 12.77
C LYS A 223 -6.22 3.66 12.45
N GLU A 224 -7.25 2.90 12.76
CA GLU A 224 -7.37 1.48 12.41
C GLU A 224 -8.13 1.29 11.08
N VAL A 225 -9.03 2.22 10.78
CA VAL A 225 -9.92 2.19 9.63
C VAL A 225 -9.93 3.58 9.00
N ASP A 226 -9.92 3.60 7.67
CA ASP A 226 -10.05 4.81 6.88
C ASP A 226 -11.37 4.78 6.10
N GLU A 227 -11.98 5.95 5.97
CA GLU A 227 -13.15 6.16 5.13
C GLU A 227 -12.74 7.03 3.94
N ILE A 228 -12.90 6.49 2.74
CA ILE A 228 -12.53 7.16 1.49
C ILE A 228 -13.74 7.36 0.59
N ARG A 229 -13.79 8.49 -0.11
CA ARG A 229 -14.77 8.75 -1.16
C ARG A 229 -14.10 8.62 -2.52
N LEU A 230 -14.40 7.54 -3.23
CA LEU A 230 -13.85 7.29 -4.57
C LEU A 230 -14.66 8.05 -5.63
N THR A 231 -13.96 8.61 -6.63
CA THR A 231 -14.56 9.46 -7.70
C THR A 231 -15.73 8.80 -8.43
N TYR A 232 -15.68 7.48 -8.62
CA TYR A 232 -16.69 6.68 -9.31
C TYR A 232 -17.67 5.97 -8.36
N SER A 233 -17.48 6.05 -7.04
CA SER A 233 -18.34 5.36 -6.07
C SER A 233 -19.45 6.28 -5.56
N ARG A 234 -20.68 5.76 -5.55
CA ARG A 234 -21.85 6.49 -5.02
C ARG A 234 -21.80 6.68 -3.50
N THR A 235 -21.10 5.79 -2.80
CA THR A 235 -20.95 5.78 -1.34
C THR A 235 -19.48 5.82 -0.94
N SER A 236 -19.21 6.30 0.28
CA SER A 236 -17.90 6.14 0.89
C SER A 236 -17.58 4.65 1.08
N THR A 237 -16.30 4.33 1.02
CA THR A 237 -15.77 2.98 1.27
C THR A 237 -15.00 3.02 2.57
N ILE A 238 -15.36 2.11 3.48
CA ILE A 238 -14.67 1.92 4.75
C ILE A 238 -13.67 0.78 4.54
N MET A 239 -12.41 1.01 4.88
CA MET A 239 -11.35 0.03 4.70
C MET A 239 -10.41 0.01 5.90
N ARG A 240 -9.81 -1.15 6.20
CA ARG A 240 -8.75 -1.20 7.21
C ARG A 240 -7.57 -0.37 6.73
N ARG A 241 -6.86 0.24 7.69
CA ARG A 241 -5.57 0.88 7.47
C ARG A 241 -4.66 -0.13 6.77
N HIS A 242 -3.98 0.32 5.71
CA HIS A 242 -3.08 -0.51 4.88
C HIS A 242 -1.80 0.23 4.46
N VAL A 243 -1.59 1.44 5.00
CA VAL A 243 -0.40 2.25 4.71
C VAL A 243 0.61 2.18 5.85
N SER A 244 1.89 2.01 5.50
CA SER A 244 3.03 2.15 6.43
C SER A 244 3.90 3.30 5.96
N CYS A 245 3.89 4.41 6.70
CA CYS A 245 4.49 5.66 6.23
C CYS A 245 6.02 5.65 6.36
N MET A 246 6.68 6.34 5.44
CA MET A 246 8.05 6.83 5.61
C MET A 246 8.08 8.35 5.45
N ALA A 247 9.21 8.97 5.76
CA ALA A 247 9.50 10.36 5.44
C ALA A 247 10.98 10.51 5.14
N SER A 248 11.33 11.53 4.35
CA SER A 248 12.70 11.97 4.18
C SER A 248 12.87 13.40 4.71
N VAL A 249 14.02 13.66 5.33
CA VAL A 249 14.39 14.98 5.83
C VAL A 249 15.84 15.29 5.45
N GLU A 250 16.16 16.57 5.35
CA GLU A 250 17.55 17.03 5.22
C GLU A 250 18.19 17.14 6.61
N GLY A 251 19.39 16.57 6.76
CA GLY A 251 20.12 16.55 8.01
C GLY A 251 19.48 15.61 9.05
N GLU A 252 19.38 16.08 10.29
CA GLU A 252 18.96 15.24 11.43
C GLU A 252 17.44 15.23 11.66
N TYR A 253 16.99 14.18 12.37
CA TYR A 253 15.66 14.15 12.97
C TYR A 253 15.76 14.40 14.49
N PRO A 254 14.88 15.22 15.08
CA PRO A 254 13.80 15.94 14.42
C PRO A 254 14.32 17.21 13.73
N PRO A 255 13.69 17.68 12.64
CA PRO A 255 14.11 18.92 11.99
C PRO A 255 14.18 20.10 12.98
N LYS A 256 15.13 21.02 12.77
CA LYS A 256 15.39 22.11 13.73
C LYS A 256 14.11 22.89 14.09
N GLY A 257 13.90 23.07 15.39
CA GLY A 257 12.73 23.79 15.93
C GLY A 257 11.41 23.01 15.83
N THR A 258 11.46 21.70 15.62
CA THR A 258 10.30 20.79 15.70
C THR A 258 10.36 19.92 16.96
N LYS A 259 9.34 19.07 17.17
CA LYS A 259 9.26 18.18 18.34
C LYS A 259 9.61 16.75 17.96
N TRP A 260 10.37 16.09 18.85
CA TRP A 260 10.60 14.65 18.77
C TRP A 260 9.33 13.86 19.13
N ASP A 261 9.11 12.72 18.49
CA ASP A 261 8.08 11.75 18.88
C ASP A 261 8.52 10.32 18.62
N ARG A 262 8.20 9.42 19.56
CA ARG A 262 8.59 7.99 19.52
C ARG A 262 8.06 7.20 18.34
N ARG A 263 7.08 7.73 17.61
CA ARG A 263 6.54 7.11 16.39
C ARG A 263 7.50 7.21 15.22
N PHE A 264 8.39 8.19 15.22
CA PHE A 264 9.35 8.37 14.15
C PHE A 264 10.61 7.59 14.49
N LEU A 265 11.05 6.79 13.53
CA LEU A 265 12.20 5.91 13.63
C LEU A 265 13.31 6.48 12.74
N PRO A 266 14.13 7.41 13.26
CA PRO A 266 15.14 8.08 12.44
C PRO A 266 16.28 7.15 12.07
N VAL A 267 16.71 7.22 10.81
CA VAL A 267 17.91 6.59 10.27
C VAL A 267 18.68 7.68 9.55
N ILE A 268 19.84 8.05 10.10
CA ILE A 268 20.65 9.15 9.59
C ILE A 268 21.72 8.59 8.66
N ALA A 269 21.60 8.91 7.38
CA ALA A 269 22.55 8.49 6.35
C ALA A 269 23.75 9.45 6.30
N LYS A 270 24.95 8.86 6.19
CA LYS A 270 26.23 9.55 6.00
C LYS A 270 26.69 9.57 4.55
N ASP A 271 26.12 8.69 3.73
CA ASP A 271 26.40 8.57 2.29
C ASP A 271 25.18 7.92 1.60
N SER A 272 25.29 7.67 0.29
CA SER A 272 24.26 7.08 -0.56
C SER A 272 23.69 5.77 0.00
N LEU A 273 22.36 5.69 0.07
CA LEU A 273 21.59 4.50 0.46
C LEU A 273 21.30 3.58 -0.73
N ASP A 274 22.24 3.43 -1.66
CA ASP A 274 22.06 2.60 -2.86
C ASP A 274 22.75 1.23 -2.78
N TYR A 275 23.32 0.87 -1.62
CA TYR A 275 23.88 -0.47 -1.35
C TYR A 275 23.00 -1.61 -1.88
N PRO A 276 21.66 -1.65 -1.61
CA PRO A 276 20.85 -2.78 -2.07
C PRO A 276 20.86 -2.97 -3.58
N ARG A 277 20.94 -1.85 -4.32
CA ARG A 277 21.01 -1.83 -5.78
C ARG A 277 22.40 -2.20 -6.29
N VAL A 278 23.45 -1.58 -5.76
CA VAL A 278 24.82 -1.74 -6.29
C VAL A 278 25.43 -3.10 -5.93
N ALA A 279 25.08 -3.66 -4.78
CA ALA A 279 25.56 -4.96 -4.33
C ALA A 279 24.62 -6.12 -4.71
N ASN A 280 23.51 -5.83 -5.41
CA ASN A 280 22.46 -6.80 -5.71
C ASN A 280 22.00 -7.57 -4.45
N PHE A 281 21.67 -6.81 -3.41
CA PHE A 281 21.21 -7.37 -2.14
C PHE A 281 19.94 -8.19 -2.35
N ASP A 282 19.87 -9.36 -1.72
CA ASP A 282 18.71 -10.25 -1.81
C ASP A 282 17.55 -9.72 -0.97
N TYR A 283 16.82 -8.75 -1.53
CA TYR A 283 15.63 -8.20 -0.89
C TYR A 283 14.51 -9.25 -0.79
N THR A 284 14.51 -10.28 -1.63
CA THR A 284 13.50 -11.35 -1.56
C THR A 284 13.68 -12.13 -0.26
N ASP A 285 14.91 -12.49 0.09
CA ASP A 285 15.24 -13.14 1.37
C ASP A 285 14.95 -12.26 2.59
N LEU A 286 15.14 -10.94 2.46
CA LEU A 286 14.74 -9.94 3.47
C LEU A 286 13.23 -9.99 3.72
N TRP A 287 12.42 -9.86 2.67
CA TRP A 287 10.97 -9.83 2.84
C TRP A 287 10.40 -11.19 3.26
N ALA A 288 10.98 -12.30 2.80
CA ALA A 288 10.60 -13.63 3.27
C ALA A 288 10.86 -13.80 4.77
N PHE A 289 11.96 -13.24 5.28
CA PHE A 289 12.26 -13.21 6.71
C PHE A 289 11.24 -12.41 7.50
N ILE A 290 11.01 -11.16 7.10
CA ILE A 290 10.08 -10.26 7.79
C ILE A 290 8.65 -10.81 7.73
N TRP A 291 8.21 -11.37 6.59
CA TRP A 291 6.90 -11.98 6.45
C TRP A 291 6.72 -13.17 7.41
N ARG A 292 7.75 -14.02 7.56
CA ARG A 292 7.72 -15.12 8.52
C ARG A 292 7.64 -14.61 9.96
N GLU A 293 8.45 -13.62 10.32
CA GLU A 293 8.43 -13.03 11.66
C GLU A 293 7.09 -12.33 11.96
N TYR A 294 6.46 -11.71 10.96
CA TYR A 294 5.11 -11.15 11.09
C TYR A 294 4.05 -12.22 11.35
N THR A 295 4.04 -13.29 10.56
CA THR A 295 3.00 -14.34 10.62
C THR A 295 3.19 -15.34 11.75
N HIS A 296 4.43 -15.60 12.19
CA HIS A 296 4.76 -16.64 13.18
C HIS A 296 5.46 -16.10 14.44
N GLY A 297 5.92 -14.85 14.46
CA GLY A 297 6.66 -14.27 15.59
C GLY A 297 5.86 -14.21 16.89
N GLY A 298 4.52 -14.16 16.81
CA GLY A 298 3.63 -14.21 17.97
C GLY A 298 3.62 -15.56 18.71
N CYS A 299 4.12 -16.64 18.08
CA CYS A 299 4.12 -17.99 18.68
C CYS A 299 5.39 -18.31 19.49
N ARG A 300 6.39 -17.42 19.51
CA ARG A 300 7.67 -17.64 20.24
C ARG A 300 7.71 -17.00 21.63
N GLY A 301 6.57 -16.53 22.15
CA GLY A 301 6.43 -16.04 23.52
C GLY A 301 5.77 -17.08 24.42
N GLY A 302 6.57 -17.99 24.98
CA GLY A 302 6.22 -18.94 26.03
C GLY A 302 7.48 -19.33 26.80
#